data_AF-A0A1H2FFV2-F1
#
_entry.id   AF-A0A1H2FFV2-F1
#
_cell.length_a   1.000
_cell.length_b   1.000
_cell.length_c   1.000
_cell.angle_alpha   90.00
_cell.angle_beta   90.00
_cell.angle_gamma   90.00
#
_symmetry.space_group_name_H-M   'P 1'
#
loop_
_entity.id
_entity.type
_entity.pdbx_description
1 polymer ?
#
loop_
_entity_poly.entity_id
_entity_poly.type
_entity_poly.pdbx_seq_one_letter_code
_entity_poly.pdbx_strand_id
1 'polypeptide(L)'
;MNLLEEIRTQENIDIENVDRIDLEIGPVASTAATIKAPKIGVEGKFSVWFLAALALAEGNVTLAKFTDEKVNSPQIVTLRKKIHTSLDPRIGFGARVRILMKDGTEYARFLAKPKGDPDNPLTFAELAEKYRNAAIMAISEKKIDILIKKIKTLEQINDMNEIVALTVHPKA
;
A
#
# COMPACT_ATOMS: atom_id res chain seq x y z
N MET A 1 4.04 4.05 -2.13
CA MET A 1 3.18 4.07 -0.92
C MET A 1 4.03 4.34 0.29
N ASN A 2 5.00 3.47 0.61
CA ASN A 2 5.88 3.59 1.78
C ASN A 2 6.46 4.99 1.99
N LEU A 3 6.94 5.67 0.94
CA LEU A 3 7.46 7.04 1.05
C LEU A 3 6.46 8.05 1.65
N LEU A 4 5.19 7.98 1.27
CA LEU A 4 4.16 8.89 1.78
C LEU A 4 3.74 8.52 3.20
N GLU A 5 3.73 7.22 3.53
CA GLU A 5 3.48 6.73 4.89
C GLU A 5 4.62 7.19 5.82
N GLU A 6 5.88 7.05 5.39
CA GLU A 6 7.07 7.49 6.11
C GLU A 6 7.07 9.01 6.32
N ILE A 7 6.82 9.81 5.27
CA ILE A 7 6.73 11.28 5.40
C ILE A 7 5.60 11.66 6.36
N ARG A 8 4.41 11.04 6.25
CA ARG A 8 3.29 11.30 7.16
C ARG A 8 3.70 11.10 8.62
N THR A 9 4.32 9.96 8.93
CA THR A 9 4.67 9.59 10.30
C THR A 9 5.83 10.40 10.85
N GLN A 10 6.88 10.64 10.05
CA GLN A 10 8.08 11.33 10.50
C GLN A 10 7.85 12.84 10.66
N GLU A 11 7.10 13.43 9.72
CA GLU A 11 6.92 14.89 9.64
C GLU A 11 5.58 15.35 10.23
N ASN A 12 4.76 14.40 10.72
CA ASN A 12 3.43 14.65 11.30
C ASN A 12 2.54 15.53 10.40
N ILE A 13 2.46 15.17 9.12
CA ILE A 13 1.76 15.96 8.09
C ILE A 13 0.25 16.06 8.40
N ASP A 14 -0.23 17.30 8.53
CA ASP A 14 -1.64 17.63 8.39
C ASP A 14 -2.00 17.76 6.90
N ILE A 15 -2.81 16.83 6.40
CA ILE A 15 -3.18 16.76 4.99
C ILE A 15 -4.05 17.93 4.52
N GLU A 16 -4.70 18.66 5.43
CA GLU A 16 -5.44 19.86 5.10
C GLU A 16 -4.51 21.02 4.69
N ASN A 17 -3.27 20.99 5.20
CA ASN A 17 -2.23 21.98 4.88
C ASN A 17 -1.38 21.61 3.67
N VAL A 18 -1.60 20.44 3.06
CA VAL A 18 -0.94 20.08 1.79
C VAL A 18 -1.49 20.97 0.68
N ASP A 19 -0.59 21.57 -0.10
CA ASP A 19 -0.93 22.32 -1.30
C ASP A 19 -0.83 21.43 -2.54
N ARG A 20 0.31 20.75 -2.72
CA ARG A 20 0.61 19.95 -3.91
C ARG A 20 1.44 18.72 -3.57
N ILE A 21 1.20 17.63 -4.28
CA ILE A 21 2.02 16.41 -4.22
C ILE A 21 2.47 16.09 -5.64
N ASP A 22 3.78 16.00 -5.86
CA ASP A 22 4.35 15.50 -7.11
C ASP A 22 4.89 14.09 -6.92
N LEU A 23 4.48 13.19 -7.82
CA LEU A 23 4.88 11.80 -7.86
C LEU A 23 5.54 11.50 -9.19
N GLU A 24 6.84 11.32 -9.16
CA GLU A 24 7.59 10.84 -10.31
C GLU A 24 7.76 9.33 -10.17
N ILE A 25 7.24 8.60 -11.15
CA ILE A 25 7.10 7.14 -11.10
C ILE A 25 7.69 6.50 -12.34
N GLY A 26 8.11 5.24 -12.23
CA GLY A 26 8.62 4.51 -13.38
C GLY A 26 7.53 3.87 -14.25
N PRO A 27 7.92 3.21 -15.36
CA PRO A 27 7.01 2.77 -16.43
C PRO A 27 5.90 1.82 -15.98
N VAL A 28 6.18 0.90 -15.06
CA VAL A 28 5.19 -0.08 -14.60
C VAL A 28 4.04 0.62 -13.87
N ALA A 29 4.36 1.51 -12.93
CA ALA A 29 3.33 2.26 -12.21
C ALA A 29 2.56 3.21 -13.16
N SER A 30 3.25 3.86 -14.10
CA SER A 30 2.61 4.78 -15.05
C SER A 30 1.67 4.10 -16.03
N THR A 31 1.82 2.80 -16.27
CA THR A 31 0.98 2.04 -17.22
C THR A 31 -0.06 1.18 -16.52
N ALA A 32 0.26 0.59 -15.37
CA ALA A 32 -0.63 -0.29 -14.64
C ALA A 32 -1.65 0.45 -13.76
N ALA A 33 -1.33 1.66 -13.28
CA ALA A 33 -2.15 2.37 -12.29
C ALA A 33 -2.62 3.75 -12.78
N THR A 34 -3.27 3.75 -13.95
CA THR A 34 -3.64 4.94 -14.74
C THR A 34 -4.99 5.58 -14.37
N ILE A 35 -5.80 4.94 -13.52
CA ILE A 35 -7.14 5.44 -13.20
C ILE A 35 -7.03 6.68 -12.31
N LYS A 36 -7.30 7.87 -12.86
CA LYS A 36 -7.19 9.14 -12.11
C LYS A 36 -8.25 9.31 -11.04
N ALA A 37 -9.47 8.88 -11.33
CA ALA A 37 -10.62 9.12 -10.48
C ALA A 37 -11.45 7.84 -10.27
N PRO A 38 -10.91 6.82 -9.56
CA PRO A 38 -11.64 5.60 -9.27
C PRO A 38 -12.96 5.91 -8.56
N LYS A 39 -13.98 5.12 -8.90
CA LYS A 39 -15.36 5.17 -8.42
C LYS A 39 -15.77 3.92 -7.67
N ILE A 40 -15.15 2.79 -7.98
CA ILE A 40 -15.36 1.53 -7.26
C ILE A 40 -14.04 1.03 -6.65
N GLY A 41 -14.13 0.26 -5.57
CA GLY A 41 -12.98 -0.14 -4.75
C GLY A 41 -11.88 -0.83 -5.55
N VAL A 42 -12.25 -1.70 -6.50
CA VAL A 42 -11.28 -2.42 -7.34
C VAL A 42 -10.45 -1.50 -8.23
N GLU A 43 -11.04 -0.41 -8.74
CA GLU A 43 -10.31 0.59 -9.54
C GLU A 43 -9.27 1.32 -8.71
N GLY A 44 -9.49 1.46 -7.40
CA GLY A 44 -8.53 2.04 -6.47
C GLY A 44 -7.17 1.33 -6.51
N LYS A 45 -7.14 0.01 -6.78
CA LYS A 45 -5.90 -0.77 -6.93
C LYS A 45 -5.05 -0.33 -8.12
N PHE A 46 -5.68 0.27 -9.12
CA PHE A 46 -5.09 0.71 -10.37
C PHE A 46 -5.07 2.24 -10.49
N SER A 47 -4.97 2.93 -9.36
CA SER A 47 -4.93 4.39 -9.29
C SER A 47 -3.78 4.88 -8.42
N VAL A 48 -2.69 5.36 -9.04
CA VAL A 48 -1.59 5.95 -8.26
C VAL A 48 -2.05 7.14 -7.42
N TRP A 49 -3.04 7.89 -7.90
CA TRP A 49 -3.60 9.03 -7.17
C TRP A 49 -4.37 8.60 -5.92
N PHE A 50 -5.24 7.60 -6.03
CA PHE A 50 -5.96 7.09 -4.86
C PHE A 50 -5.00 6.48 -3.84
N LEU A 51 -4.10 5.61 -4.32
CA LEU A 51 -3.17 4.92 -3.45
C LEU A 51 -2.27 5.93 -2.70
N ALA A 52 -1.74 6.94 -3.39
CA ALA A 52 -0.91 7.98 -2.76
C ALA A 52 -1.70 8.86 -1.78
N ALA A 53 -2.92 9.26 -2.14
CA ALA A 53 -3.79 9.99 -1.21
C ALA A 53 -4.07 9.16 0.05
N LEU A 54 -4.37 7.86 -0.09
CA LEU A 54 -4.64 6.97 1.02
C LEU A 54 -3.42 6.78 1.93
N ALA A 55 -2.24 6.57 1.34
CA ALA A 55 -0.98 6.44 2.07
C ALA A 55 -0.69 7.70 2.91
N LEU A 56 -0.83 8.88 2.33
CA LEU A 56 -0.58 10.14 3.04
C LEU A 56 -1.68 10.47 4.06
N ALA A 57 -2.94 10.12 3.80
CA ALA A 57 -4.07 10.44 4.68
C ALA A 57 -4.20 9.50 5.88
N GLU A 58 -3.80 8.24 5.74
CA GLU A 58 -4.06 7.22 6.78
C GLU A 58 -2.79 6.50 7.25
N GLY A 59 -1.65 6.69 6.59
CA GLY A 59 -0.38 6.09 6.99
C GLY A 59 -0.27 4.58 6.75
N ASN A 60 -1.24 3.98 6.05
CA ASN A 60 -1.19 2.60 5.61
C ASN A 60 -2.17 2.32 4.46
N VAL A 61 -1.76 1.45 3.54
CA VAL A 61 -2.59 0.93 2.44
C VAL A 61 -2.84 -0.57 2.63
N THR A 62 -4.08 -0.97 2.97
CA THR A 62 -4.48 -2.37 3.18
C THR A 62 -5.62 -2.80 2.27
N LEU A 63 -5.81 -4.11 2.08
CA LEU A 63 -6.85 -4.63 1.18
C LEU A 63 -8.27 -4.24 1.59
N ALA A 64 -8.53 -4.14 2.90
CA ALA A 64 -9.80 -3.72 3.46
C ALA A 64 -10.20 -2.28 3.08
N LYS A 65 -9.28 -1.46 2.58
CA LYS A 65 -9.53 -0.06 2.20
C LYS A 65 -9.91 0.12 0.73
N PHE A 66 -9.92 -0.94 -0.07
CA PHE A 66 -10.38 -0.89 -1.46
C PHE A 66 -11.89 -1.12 -1.53
N THR A 67 -12.65 -0.19 -0.95
CA THR A 67 -14.13 -0.18 -1.00
C THR A 67 -14.64 1.04 -1.77
N ASP A 68 -15.88 0.97 -2.23
CA ASP A 68 -16.53 2.06 -2.97
C ASP A 68 -16.66 3.31 -2.09
N GLU A 69 -16.93 3.15 -0.80
CA GLU A 69 -17.02 4.23 0.17
C GLU A 69 -15.67 4.93 0.33
N LYS A 70 -14.57 4.16 0.43
CA LYS A 70 -13.23 4.73 0.64
C LYS A 70 -12.75 5.51 -0.58
N VAL A 71 -12.90 4.97 -1.79
CA VAL A 71 -12.46 5.65 -3.03
C VAL A 71 -13.25 6.93 -3.32
N ASN A 72 -14.49 7.02 -2.82
CA ASN A 72 -15.34 8.20 -2.96
C ASN A 72 -15.33 9.12 -1.73
N SER A 73 -14.57 8.80 -0.67
CA SER A 73 -14.55 9.63 0.54
C SER A 73 -14.08 11.07 0.23
N PRO A 74 -14.76 12.11 0.74
CA PRO A 74 -14.47 13.50 0.38
C PRO A 74 -13.02 13.92 0.64
N GLN A 75 -12.44 13.45 1.74
CA GLN A 75 -11.05 13.72 2.11
C GLN A 75 -10.06 13.14 1.09
N ILE A 76 -10.21 11.87 0.73
CA ILE A 76 -9.36 11.21 -0.28
C ILE A 76 -9.56 11.86 -1.64
N VAL A 77 -10.81 12.12 -2.06
CA VAL A 77 -11.11 12.80 -3.33
C VAL A 77 -10.45 14.17 -3.41
N THR A 78 -10.43 14.92 -2.30
CA THR A 78 -9.81 16.24 -2.22
C THR A 78 -8.29 16.15 -2.33
N LEU A 79 -7.67 15.26 -1.57
CA LEU A 79 -6.22 15.06 -1.61
C LEU A 79 -5.76 14.54 -2.97
N ARG A 80 -6.55 13.66 -3.60
CA ARG A 80 -6.31 13.11 -4.94
C ARG A 80 -6.15 14.20 -6.01
N LYS A 81 -6.90 15.30 -5.89
CA LYS A 81 -6.83 16.44 -6.82
C LYS A 81 -5.53 17.24 -6.71
N LYS A 82 -4.81 17.13 -5.58
CA LYS A 82 -3.52 17.79 -5.35
C LYS A 82 -2.33 16.99 -5.91
N ILE A 83 -2.57 15.76 -6.36
CA ILE A 83 -1.54 14.82 -6.83
C ILE A 83 -1.30 14.98 -8.32
N HIS A 84 -0.05 15.25 -8.67
CA HIS A 84 0.46 15.36 -10.02
C HIS A 84 1.46 14.24 -10.25
N THR A 85 1.40 13.62 -11.43
CA THR A 85 2.25 12.48 -11.77
C THR A 85 3.09 12.77 -13.01
N SER A 86 4.34 12.31 -12.99
CA SER A 86 5.24 12.31 -14.14
C SER A 86 5.93 10.96 -14.28
N LEU A 87 6.31 10.61 -15.50
CA LEU A 87 7.07 9.40 -15.79
C LEU A 87 8.56 9.73 -15.85
N ASP A 88 9.37 9.03 -15.07
CA ASP A 88 10.82 8.93 -15.28
C ASP A 88 11.18 7.48 -15.63
N PRO A 89 11.52 7.18 -16.89
CA PRO A 89 11.86 5.82 -17.30
C PRO A 89 13.10 5.27 -16.60
N ARG A 90 13.96 6.13 -16.03
CA ARG A 90 15.22 5.74 -15.38
C ARG A 90 15.02 5.19 -13.97
N ILE A 91 13.88 5.47 -13.33
CA ILE A 91 13.60 5.07 -11.94
C ILE A 91 13.18 3.59 -11.82
N GLY A 92 12.78 2.94 -12.92
CA GLY A 92 12.39 1.53 -12.92
C GLY A 92 11.14 1.26 -12.08
N PHE A 93 11.28 0.52 -10.97
CA PHE A 93 10.18 0.27 -10.01
C PHE A 93 10.12 1.28 -8.85
N GLY A 94 11.08 2.20 -8.77
CA GLY A 94 11.13 3.21 -7.73
C GLY A 94 10.08 4.32 -7.86
N ALA A 95 10.16 5.28 -6.94
CA ALA A 95 9.37 6.50 -6.99
C ALA A 95 10.09 7.65 -6.29
N ARG A 96 9.83 8.88 -6.75
CA ARG A 96 10.18 10.13 -6.05
C ARG A 96 8.89 10.85 -5.67
N VAL A 97 8.87 11.37 -4.45
CA VAL A 97 7.74 12.10 -3.88
C VAL A 97 8.22 13.46 -3.45
N ARG A 98 7.43 14.49 -3.76
CA ARG A 98 7.59 15.84 -3.23
C ARG A 98 6.23 16.33 -2.74
N ILE A 99 6.15 16.78 -1.50
CA ILE A 99 4.96 17.38 -0.90
C ILE A 99 5.27 18.85 -0.63
N LEU A 100 4.50 19.74 -1.23
CA LEU A 100 4.50 21.17 -0.93
C LEU A 100 3.33 21.48 0.01
N MET A 101 3.64 22.11 1.13
CA MET A 101 2.69 22.61 2.11
C MET A 101 2.28 24.04 1.78
N LYS A 102 1.10 24.46 2.26
CA LYS A 102 0.56 25.83 2.03
C LYS A 102 1.41 26.95 2.63
N ASP A 103 2.22 26.65 3.65
CA ASP A 103 3.18 27.58 4.25
C ASP A 103 4.50 27.67 3.46
N GLY A 104 4.63 26.91 2.36
CA GLY A 104 5.83 26.83 1.54
C GLY A 104 6.82 25.74 1.95
N THR A 105 6.59 25.04 3.07
CA THR A 105 7.44 23.92 3.51
C THR A 105 7.39 22.79 2.49
N GLU A 106 8.55 22.18 2.21
CA GLU A 106 8.66 21.08 1.26
C GLU A 106 9.25 19.82 1.91
N TYR A 107 8.61 18.68 1.67
CA TYR A 107 9.11 17.36 2.02
C TYR A 107 9.36 16.53 0.77
N ALA A 108 10.59 16.11 0.56
CA ALA A 108 10.96 15.27 -0.57
C ALA A 108 11.62 13.97 -0.12
N ARG A 109 11.29 12.87 -0.81
CA ARG A 109 11.93 11.55 -0.63
C ARG A 109 12.03 10.82 -1.96
N PHE A 110 13.01 9.94 -2.07
CA PHE A 110 13.22 9.08 -3.22
C PHE A 110 13.51 7.66 -2.75
N LEU A 111 12.90 6.69 -3.41
CA LEU A 111 13.15 5.27 -3.20
C LEU A 111 13.40 4.62 -4.55
N ALA A 112 14.65 4.22 -4.79
CA ALA A 112 15.03 3.52 -6.02
C ALA A 112 14.46 2.10 -6.06
N LYS A 113 14.53 1.39 -4.92
CA LYS A 113 14.17 -0.02 -4.79
C LYS A 113 13.05 -0.18 -3.77
N PRO A 114 11.79 -0.37 -4.20
CA PRO A 114 10.68 -0.55 -3.26
C PRO A 114 10.83 -1.85 -2.47
N LYS A 115 10.16 -1.93 -1.32
CA LYS A 115 10.07 -3.17 -0.55
C LYS A 115 9.50 -4.31 -1.41
N GLY A 116 10.20 -5.43 -1.45
CA GLY A 116 9.90 -6.58 -2.30
C GLY A 116 10.74 -6.65 -3.59
N ASP A 117 11.52 -5.62 -3.90
CA ASP A 117 12.60 -5.72 -4.89
C ASP A 117 13.67 -6.73 -4.39
N PRO A 118 14.36 -7.48 -5.27
CA PRO A 118 15.45 -8.37 -4.87
C PRO A 118 16.54 -7.67 -4.04
N ASP A 119 16.81 -6.39 -4.30
CA ASP A 119 17.80 -5.59 -3.57
C ASP A 119 17.22 -4.95 -2.29
N ASN A 120 15.90 -5.04 -2.07
CA ASN A 120 15.21 -4.56 -0.87
C ASN A 120 14.08 -5.54 -0.48
N PRO A 121 14.43 -6.78 -0.09
CA PRO A 121 13.43 -7.80 0.20
C PRO A 121 12.63 -7.45 1.45
N LEU A 122 11.41 -7.97 1.50
CA LEU A 122 10.63 -7.98 2.73
C LEU A 122 11.24 -8.99 3.70
N THR A 123 11.39 -8.59 4.95
CA THR A 123 11.67 -9.51 6.05
C THR A 123 10.49 -10.48 6.22
N PHE A 124 10.74 -11.62 6.87
CA PHE A 124 9.66 -12.55 7.20
C PHE A 124 8.55 -11.89 8.03
N ALA A 125 8.90 -10.99 8.95
CA ALA A 125 7.93 -10.26 9.76
C ALA A 125 7.03 -9.36 8.89
N GLU A 126 7.60 -8.63 7.94
CA GLU A 126 6.83 -7.79 7.01
C GLU A 126 5.95 -8.62 6.08
N LEU A 127 6.44 -9.78 5.59
CA LEU A 127 5.62 -10.73 4.82
C LEU A 127 4.47 -11.31 5.64
N ALA A 128 4.73 -11.66 6.90
CA ALA A 128 3.72 -12.16 7.82
C ALA A 128 2.64 -11.11 8.07
N GLU A 129 3.00 -9.85 8.32
CA GLU A 129 2.03 -8.75 8.46
C GLU A 129 1.22 -8.51 7.18
N LYS A 130 1.88 -8.55 6.01
CA LYS A 130 1.17 -8.46 4.72
C LYS A 130 0.17 -9.61 4.54
N TYR A 131 0.54 -10.82 4.95
CA TYR A 131 -0.36 -11.97 4.94
C TYR A 131 -1.51 -11.81 5.92
N ARG A 132 -1.27 -11.36 7.17
CA ARG A 132 -2.33 -11.08 8.16
C ARG A 132 -3.38 -10.13 7.60
N ASN A 133 -2.94 -9.01 7.04
CA ASN A 133 -3.81 -7.99 6.45
C ASN A 133 -4.68 -8.49 5.29
N ALA A 134 -4.24 -9.52 4.57
CA ALA A 134 -5.02 -10.15 3.51
C ALA A 134 -5.93 -11.27 4.04
N ALA A 135 -5.39 -12.14 4.89
CA ALA A 135 -6.06 -13.33 5.36
C ALA A 135 -7.17 -13.04 6.37
N ILE A 136 -7.11 -11.90 7.09
CA ILE A 136 -8.15 -11.51 8.06
C ILE A 136 -9.53 -11.32 7.44
N MET A 137 -9.58 -11.07 6.13
CA MET A 137 -10.82 -10.98 5.37
C MET A 137 -11.47 -12.36 5.10
N ALA A 138 -10.76 -13.46 5.35
CA ALA A 138 -11.16 -14.82 5.00
C ALA A 138 -11.01 -15.84 6.13
N ILE A 139 -10.18 -15.63 7.15
CA ILE A 139 -10.02 -16.59 8.25
C ILE A 139 -9.77 -15.86 9.57
N SER A 140 -9.98 -16.55 10.68
CA SER A 140 -9.78 -15.95 12.01
C SER A 140 -8.31 -15.69 12.31
N GLU A 141 -8.03 -14.66 13.11
CA GLU A 141 -6.67 -14.31 13.57
C GLU A 141 -5.91 -15.51 14.14
N LYS A 142 -6.60 -16.34 14.93
CA LYS A 142 -6.04 -17.58 15.48
C LYS A 142 -5.52 -18.52 14.38
N LYS A 143 -6.28 -18.72 13.30
CA LYS A 143 -5.85 -19.57 12.16
C LYS A 143 -4.68 -18.93 11.42
N ILE A 144 -4.71 -17.62 11.23
CA ILE A 144 -3.66 -16.85 10.56
C ILE A 144 -2.32 -17.00 11.30
N ASP A 145 -2.31 -16.83 12.63
CA ASP A 145 -1.09 -16.95 13.42
C ASP A 145 -0.52 -18.37 13.41
N ILE A 146 -1.39 -19.39 13.43
CA ILE A 146 -0.95 -20.79 13.29
C ILE A 146 -0.35 -21.03 11.90
N LEU A 147 -1.00 -20.53 10.84
CA LEU A 147 -0.50 -20.65 9.46
C LEU A 147 0.86 -19.99 9.28
N ILE A 148 1.04 -18.76 9.78
CA ILE A 148 2.33 -18.05 9.71
C ILE A 148 3.43 -18.87 10.40
N LYS A 149 3.16 -19.43 11.57
CA LYS A 149 4.12 -20.28 12.30
C LYS A 149 4.47 -21.54 11.50
N LYS A 150 3.47 -22.25 10.98
CA LYS A 150 3.65 -23.48 10.19
C LYS A 150 4.42 -23.21 8.89
N ILE A 151 4.08 -22.16 8.15
CA ILE A 151 4.77 -21.79 6.92
C ILE A 151 6.23 -21.40 7.19
N LYS A 152 6.53 -20.79 8.35
CA LYS A 152 7.91 -20.44 8.73
C LYS A 152 8.82 -21.66 8.87
N THR A 153 8.25 -22.80 9.29
CA THR A 153 8.96 -24.06 9.54
C THR A 153 8.40 -25.17 8.64
N LEU A 154 8.10 -24.83 7.38
CA LEU A 154 7.40 -25.70 6.45
C LEU A 154 8.15 -27.01 6.22
N GLU A 155 9.48 -26.96 6.23
CA GLU A 155 10.37 -28.12 6.08
C GLU A 155 10.24 -29.14 7.21
N GLN A 156 9.62 -28.77 8.34
CA GLN A 156 9.42 -29.63 9.51
C GLN A 156 8.02 -30.27 9.52
N ILE A 157 7.17 -29.95 8.53
CA ILE A 157 5.80 -30.45 8.45
C ILE A 157 5.79 -31.80 7.72
N ASN A 158 5.19 -32.81 8.35
CA ASN A 158 5.10 -34.17 7.80
C ASN A 158 3.84 -34.40 6.96
N ASP A 159 2.77 -33.62 7.19
CA ASP A 159 1.52 -33.71 6.44
C ASP A 159 1.00 -32.32 6.03
N MET A 160 0.86 -32.08 4.73
CA MET A 160 0.34 -30.84 4.18
C MET A 160 -1.13 -30.57 4.56
N ASN A 161 -1.90 -31.60 4.95
CA ASN A 161 -3.25 -31.42 5.45
C ASN A 161 -3.31 -30.55 6.70
N GLU A 162 -2.23 -30.50 7.49
CA GLU A 162 -2.11 -29.61 8.65
C GLU A 162 -2.19 -28.13 8.27
N ILE A 163 -1.77 -27.76 7.05
CA ILE A 163 -1.90 -26.40 6.49
C ILE A 163 -3.27 -26.24 5.83
N VAL A 164 -3.68 -27.18 4.98
CA VAL A 164 -4.94 -27.10 4.22
C VAL A 164 -6.16 -27.00 5.15
N ALA A 165 -6.15 -27.71 6.28
CA ALA A 165 -7.23 -27.64 7.27
C ALA A 165 -7.38 -26.25 7.92
N LEU A 166 -6.33 -25.40 7.88
CA LEU A 166 -6.38 -24.04 8.41
C LEU A 166 -6.88 -23.02 7.39
N THR A 167 -6.92 -23.36 6.09
CA THR A 167 -7.37 -22.45 5.03
C THR A 167 -8.86 -22.58 4.70
N VAL A 168 -9.57 -23.53 5.32
CA VAL A 168 -11.02 -23.71 5.12
C VAL A 168 -11.82 -22.86 6.10
N HIS A 169 -12.88 -22.22 5.60
CA HIS A 169 -13.93 -21.69 6.45
C HIS A 169 -14.71 -22.84 7.10
N PRO A 170 -15.18 -22.71 8.35
CA PRO A 170 -16.24 -23.60 8.84
C PRO A 170 -17.39 -23.53 7.82
N LYS A 171 -17.91 -24.68 7.36
CA LYS A 171 -19.13 -24.68 6.57
C LYS A 171 -20.22 -23.97 7.38
N ALA A 172 -20.89 -23.01 6.74
CA ALA A 172 -22.08 -22.35 7.27
C ALA A 172 -23.16 -23.36 7.62
#